data_AF-A0A3D3P768-F1
#
_entry.id   AF-A0A3D3P768-F1
#
_cell.length_a   1.000
_cell.length_b   1.000
_cell.length_c   1.000
_cell.angle_alpha   90.00
_cell.angle_beta   90.00
_cell.angle_gamma   90.00
#
_symmetry.space_group_name_H-M   'P 1'
#
loop_
_entity.id
_entity.type
_entity.pdbx_description
1 polymer ?
#
loop_
_entity_poly.entity_id
_entity_poly.type
_entity_poly.pdbx_seq_one_letter_code
_entity_poly.pdbx_strand_id
1 'polypeptide(L)' 'NNGSGGFTDITSPMNEGYAGWAWGTGLGDFNNDGWEDIYVANGYISQPKKDDL' A
#
# COMPACT_ATOMS: atom_id res chain seq x y z
N ASN A 1 4.10 -10.57 10.34
CA ASN A 1 3.80 -11.82 11.06
C ASN A 1 4.97 -12.07 12.00
N ASN A 2 4.70 -12.22 13.28
CA ASN A 2 5.71 -12.27 14.33
C ASN A 2 6.02 -13.72 14.75
N GLY A 3 5.48 -14.73 14.05
CA GLY A 3 5.65 -16.16 14.37
C GLY A 3 4.83 -16.63 15.57
N SER A 4 4.20 -15.72 16.32
CA SER A 4 3.39 -15.98 17.52
C SER A 4 1.92 -15.60 17.35
N GLY A 5 1.43 -15.51 16.10
CA GLY A 5 0.05 -15.12 15.78
C GLY A 5 -0.21 -13.61 15.83
N GLY A 6 0.83 -12.79 15.94
CA GLY A 6 0.74 -11.32 15.88
C GLY A 6 1.33 -10.73 14.60
N PHE A 7 0.99 -9.47 14.33
CA PHE A 7 1.60 -8.65 13.29
C PHE A 7 2.08 -7.35 13.93
N THR A 8 3.30 -6.92 13.59
CA THR A 8 3.81 -5.60 13.93
C THR A 8 3.41 -4.60 12.85
N ASP A 9 2.83 -3.46 13.27
CA ASP A 9 2.63 -2.32 12.39
C ASP A 9 3.97 -1.62 12.12
N ILE A 10 4.35 -1.58 10.85
CA ILE A 10 5.58 -0.95 10.35
C ILE A 10 5.29 0.20 9.38
N THR A 11 4.06 0.71 9.37
CA THR A 11 3.61 1.77 8.44
C THR A 11 4.46 3.03 8.58
N SER A 12 4.74 3.46 9.81
CA SER A 12 5.53 4.67 10.11
C SER A 12 6.99 4.58 9.62
N PRO A 13 7.79 3.55 9.96
CA PRO A 13 9.18 3.46 9.53
C PRO A 13 9.38 3.27 8.01
N MET A 14 8.36 2.82 7.27
CA MET A 14 8.48 2.61 5.82
C MET A 14 8.29 3.91 5.01
N ASN A 15 7.95 5.03 5.66
CA ASN A 15 7.70 6.32 5.02
C ASN A 15 6.61 6.25 3.91
N GLU A 16 5.71 5.28 4.00
CA GLU A 16 4.60 5.04 3.06
C GLU A 16 3.39 5.93 3.34
N GLY A 17 3.60 7.02 4.10
CA GLY A 17 2.58 7.69 4.92
C GLY A 17 1.36 8.26 4.21
N TYR A 18 1.29 8.24 2.87
CA TYR A 18 0.12 8.72 2.13
C TYR A 18 -0.04 8.01 0.77
N ALA A 19 -0.45 6.74 0.77
CA ALA A 19 -0.80 6.02 -0.47
C ALA A 19 -2.13 6.49 -1.10
N GLY A 20 -2.88 7.39 -0.45
CA GLY A 20 -4.19 7.81 -0.93
C GLY A 20 -5.26 6.74 -0.74
N TRP A 21 -6.24 6.72 -1.64
CA TRP A 21 -7.36 5.76 -1.59
C TRP A 21 -7.05 4.56 -2.50
N ALA A 22 -7.30 3.36 -1.99
CA ALA A 22 -7.26 2.14 -2.78
C ALA A 22 -8.57 2.01 -3.58
N TRP A 23 -8.46 1.89 -4.90
CA TRP A 23 -9.57 1.74 -5.84
C TRP A 23 -9.89 0.28 -6.16
N GLY A 24 -8.93 -0.62 -5.93
CA GLY A 24 -9.10 -2.04 -6.19
C GLY A 24 -7.85 -2.84 -5.85
N THR A 25 -8.02 -4.15 -5.73
CA THR A 25 -6.95 -5.12 -5.47
C THR A 25 -7.05 -6.30 -6.44
N GLY A 26 -5.91 -6.91 -6.76
CA GLY A 26 -5.80 -8.09 -7.62
C GLY A 26 -4.62 -8.97 -7.21
N LEU A 27 -4.66 -10.23 -7.64
CA LEU A 27 -3.57 -11.19 -7.46
C LEU A 27 -2.95 -11.53 -8.82
N GLY A 28 -1.62 -11.67 -8.85
CA GLY A 28 -0.85 -12.13 -10.00
C GLY A 28 0.59 -12.40 -9.61
N ASP A 29 1.23 -13.42 -10.20
CA ASP A 29 2.68 -13.64 -10.07
C ASP A 29 3.44 -12.73 -11.06
N PHE A 30 4.00 -11.63 -10.58
CA PHE A 30 4.71 -10.65 -11.41
C PHE A 30 6.21 -10.89 -11.49
N ASN A 31 6.78 -11.65 -10.54
CA ASN A 31 8.21 -11.88 -10.44
C ASN A 31 8.63 -13.31 -10.89
N ASN A 32 7.65 -14.16 -11.20
CA ASN A 32 7.79 -15.57 -11.59
C ASN A 32 8.40 -16.48 -10.52
N ASP A 33 8.16 -16.24 -9.23
CA ASP A 33 8.61 -17.09 -8.14
C ASP A 33 7.62 -18.21 -7.76
N GLY A 34 6.46 -18.26 -8.44
CA GLY A 34 5.41 -19.24 -8.21
C GLY A 34 4.47 -18.92 -7.06
N TRP A 35 4.61 -17.75 -6.43
CA TRP A 35 3.68 -17.21 -5.44
C TRP A 35 2.91 -16.04 -6.04
N GLU A 36 1.61 -15.97 -5.74
CA GLU A 36 0.79 -14.84 -6.17
C GLU A 36 1.21 -13.58 -5.39
N ASP A 37 1.53 -12.50 -6.10
CA ASP A 37 1.75 -11.18 -5.52
C ASP A 37 0.42 -10.42 -5.36
N ILE A 38 0.43 -9.43 -4.46
CA ILE A 38 -0.72 -8.53 -4.26
C ILE A 38 -0.48 -7.23 -5.02
N TYR A 39 -1.40 -6.90 -5.93
CA TYR A 39 -1.47 -5.59 -6.59
C TYR A 39 -2.58 -4.73 -5.98
N VAL A 40 -2.24 -3.50 -5.58
CA VAL A 40 -3.22 -2.53 -5.06
C VAL A 40 -3.20 -1.27 -5.94
N ALA A 41 -4.32 -1.02 -6.62
CA ALA A 41 -4.50 0.21 -7.39
C ALA A 41 -4.80 1.37 -6.44
N ASN A 42 -3.85 2.27 -6.25
CA ASN A 42 -3.98 3.43 -5.38
C ASN A 42 -4.06 4.73 -6.18
N GLY A 43 -4.83 5.70 -5.68
CA GLY A 43 -4.93 7.03 -6.27
C GLY A 43 -5.10 8.11 -5.22
N TYR A 44 -4.56 9.29 -5.53
CA TYR A 44 -4.67 10.47 -4.68
C TYR A 44 -5.40 11.56 -5.45
N ILE A 45 -6.57 11.99 -4.96
CA ILE A 45 -7.19 13.23 -5.46
C ILE A 45 -6.59 14.36 -4.66
N SER A 46 -5.54 15.00 -5.18
CA SER A 46 -5.08 16.28 -4.65
C SER A 46 -5.90 17.39 -5.29
N GLN A 47 -6.92 17.88 -4.59
CA GLN A 47 -7.19 19.32 -4.72
C GLN A 47 -5.92 20.04 -4.22
N PRO A 48 -5.53 21.19 -4.81
CA PRO A 48 -4.50 22.02 -4.20
C PRO A 48 -4.87 22.22 -2.73
N LYS A 49 -3.93 22.09 -1.79
CA LYS A 49 -4.26 22.53 -0.43
C LYS A 49 -4.61 24.00 -0.52
N LYS A 50 -5.56 24.43 0.30
CA LYS A 50 -6.00 25.83 0.37
C LYS A 50 -4.82 26.80 0.63
N ASP A 51 -3.71 26.28 1.13
CA ASP A 51 -2.49 27.01 1.46
C ASP A 51 -1.38 26.92 0.37
N ASP A 52 -1.64 26.25 -0.77
CA ASP A 52 -0.73 26.13 -1.92
C ASP A 52 -0.95 27.26 -2.97
N LEU A 53 -1.75 28.29 -2.65
CA LEU A 53 -2.03 29.50 -3.44
C LEU A 53 -1.67 30.77 -2.66
#